data_AF-A0A944SCA6-F1
#
_entry.id   AF-A0A944SCA6-F1
#
_cell.length_a   1.000
_cell.length_b   1.000
_cell.length_c   1.000
_cell.angle_alpha   90.00
_cell.angle_beta   90.00
_cell.angle_gamma   90.00
#
_symmetry.space_group_name_H-M   'P 1'
#
loop_
_entity.id
_entity.type
_entity.pdbx_description
1 polymer ?
#
loop_
_entity_poly.entity_id
_entity_poly.type
_entity_poly.pdbx_seq_one_letter_code
_entity_poly.pdbx_strand_id
1 'polypeptide(L)'
;MINPFFCLNFIFLFDTSRAAGRLAFRNFCNMAVWYSENLSEEVTTKMEELLLKGYYPAPAPIGYKIGKKGVHDDPKKKYLDEVIAPFVKECFELFSTGNYSLNTLSEYMRDKGMTNSAGGRVRANSFQKILRNPFYHGLIRWKRRSTQQFHFYEGNHEPIITKNLFDKVQDILDGRTQKITARHNYTYSKMIRCECGHYLVSENHKGNIYLACHNKECEFTSIREDRLEDQIIAHFSKYELADEFLAYSKEAIKRLSSNLRSNSKDKRKILNLELGKLDKQLEKLNRAVLDGFFDPEEGIEQKNNIIKRRQSLRGELADFEDSGEDALWKLTTEVIGVFNHLPYKYKDLNSVIKIKLINLLFLNRELKGQKLHLQAIPTFEKLRNANYLLQGRKLLLNREQQGQKPLEKALPIMERELISMNCPNGGRDLPPLEVLFEELYQDIRLRRTLYKLDQYRELKQMFCAPTDTKKEVCLT
;
A
#
# COMPACT_ATOMS: atom_id res chain seq x y z
N MET A 1 -0.14 -3.61 -47.04
CA MET A 1 0.54 -4.10 -48.27
C MET A 1 -0.46 -4.99 -48.99
N ILE A 2 -0.99 -4.49 -50.11
CA ILE A 2 -1.87 -5.26 -51.00
C ILE A 2 -1.07 -6.48 -51.47
N ASN A 3 -1.66 -7.67 -51.42
CA ASN A 3 -0.99 -8.88 -51.90
C ASN A 3 -0.75 -8.72 -53.41
N PRO A 4 0.52 -8.63 -53.88
CA PRO A 4 0.83 -8.26 -55.26
C PRO A 4 0.28 -9.27 -56.29
N PHE A 5 -0.05 -10.50 -55.85
CA PHE A 5 -0.65 -11.53 -56.70
C PHE A 5 -2.08 -11.23 -57.15
N PHE A 6 -2.86 -10.44 -56.41
CA PHE A 6 -4.24 -10.14 -56.81
C PHE A 6 -4.32 -9.12 -57.95
N CYS A 7 -3.33 -8.23 -58.07
CA CYS A 7 -3.30 -7.20 -59.12
C CYS A 7 -2.65 -7.70 -60.43
N LEU A 8 -1.68 -8.62 -60.37
CA LEU A 8 -0.87 -8.99 -61.54
C LEU A 8 -1.63 -9.79 -62.61
N ASN A 9 -2.63 -10.59 -62.24
CA ASN A 9 -3.39 -11.40 -63.20
C ASN A 9 -4.56 -10.65 -63.88
N PHE A 10 -4.98 -9.49 -63.37
CA PHE A 10 -6.11 -8.72 -63.92
C PHE A 10 -5.70 -7.63 -64.92
N ILE A 11 -4.40 -7.32 -65.04
CA ILE A 11 -3.87 -6.31 -65.98
C ILE A 11 -4.20 -6.68 -67.44
N PHE A 12 -4.27 -7.98 -67.75
CA PHE A 12 -4.61 -8.47 -69.10
C PHE A 12 -6.09 -8.32 -69.47
N LEU A 13 -6.97 -7.95 -68.53
CA LEU A 13 -8.41 -7.82 -68.77
C LEU A 13 -8.80 -6.41 -69.30
N PHE A 14 -7.94 -5.41 -69.12
CA PHE A 14 -8.24 -4.01 -69.45
C PHE A 14 -7.29 -3.50 -70.54
N ASP A 15 -7.83 -3.05 -71.68
CA ASP A 15 -7.04 -2.39 -72.74
C ASP A 15 -6.60 -0.98 -72.29
N THR A 16 -5.44 -0.89 -71.64
CA THR A 16 -4.87 0.36 -71.13
C THR A 16 -4.31 1.29 -72.22
N SER A 17 -4.31 0.87 -73.48
CA SER A 17 -3.90 1.73 -74.62
C SER A 17 -4.95 2.82 -74.89
N ARG A 18 -6.23 2.55 -74.64
CA ARG A 18 -7.36 3.48 -74.84
C ARG A 18 -7.74 4.20 -73.55
N ALA A 19 -8.31 5.40 -73.69
CA ALA A 19 -8.76 6.22 -72.55
C ALA A 19 -9.81 5.50 -71.69
N ALA A 20 -10.77 4.80 -72.32
CA ALA A 20 -11.81 4.05 -71.63
C ALA A 20 -11.27 2.90 -70.76
N GLY A 21 -10.27 2.14 -71.24
CA GLY A 21 -9.67 1.05 -70.47
C GLY A 21 -8.81 1.54 -69.31
N ARG A 22 -8.10 2.67 -69.47
CA ARG A 22 -7.41 3.32 -68.34
C ARG A 22 -8.38 3.79 -67.26
N LEU A 23 -9.54 4.33 -67.64
CA LEU A 23 -10.57 4.72 -66.68
C LEU A 23 -11.14 3.51 -65.94
N ALA A 24 -11.47 2.44 -66.65
CA ALA A 24 -11.99 1.20 -66.06
C ALA A 24 -11.00 0.59 -65.04
N PHE A 25 -9.70 0.53 -65.40
CA PHE A 25 -8.65 0.08 -64.51
C PHE A 25 -8.53 0.93 -63.24
N ARG A 26 -8.55 2.27 -63.38
CA ARG A 26 -8.50 3.18 -62.22
C ARG A 26 -9.70 3.02 -61.29
N ASN A 27 -10.91 2.90 -61.85
CA ASN A 27 -12.12 2.66 -61.06
C ASN A 27 -12.06 1.33 -60.31
N PHE A 28 -11.53 0.28 -60.94
CA PHE A 28 -11.32 -1.01 -60.29
C PHE A 28 -10.30 -0.92 -59.14
N CYS A 29 -9.17 -0.25 -59.36
CA CYS A 29 -8.19 0.00 -58.29
C CYS A 29 -8.81 0.78 -57.14
N ASN A 30 -9.61 1.82 -57.42
CA ASN A 30 -10.33 2.58 -56.39
C ASN A 30 -11.31 1.69 -55.61
N MET A 31 -12.02 0.78 -56.29
CA MET A 31 -12.91 -0.18 -55.66
C MET A 31 -12.16 -1.18 -54.77
N ALA A 32 -10.99 -1.66 -55.20
CA ALA A 32 -10.14 -2.55 -54.39
C ALA A 32 -9.57 -1.85 -53.15
N VAL A 33 -9.16 -0.58 -53.28
CA VAL A 33 -8.74 0.26 -52.15
C VAL A 33 -9.89 0.43 -51.18
N TRP A 34 -11.06 0.84 -51.67
CA TRP A 34 -12.27 1.00 -50.86
C TRP A 34 -12.65 -0.30 -50.14
N TYR A 35 -12.60 -1.46 -50.81
CA TYR A 35 -12.89 -2.75 -50.18
C TYR A 35 -11.92 -3.05 -49.03
N SER A 36 -10.62 -2.78 -49.21
CA SER A 36 -9.62 -2.97 -48.15
C SER A 36 -9.83 -2.02 -46.97
N GLU A 37 -10.28 -0.79 -47.23
CA GLU A 37 -10.60 0.20 -46.20
C GLU A 37 -11.87 -0.20 -45.43
N ASN A 38 -12.95 -0.51 -46.14
CA ASN A 38 -14.21 -0.98 -45.55
C ASN A 38 -14.01 -2.25 -44.70
N LEU A 39 -13.26 -3.23 -45.20
CA LEU A 39 -12.94 -4.43 -44.42
C LEU A 39 -12.16 -4.10 -43.13
N SER A 40 -11.23 -3.14 -43.21
CA SER A 40 -10.49 -2.68 -42.03
C SER A 40 -11.43 -2.02 -41.01
N GLU A 41 -12.40 -1.22 -41.47
CA GLU A 41 -13.40 -0.58 -40.61
C GLU A 41 -14.31 -1.62 -39.95
N GLU A 42 -14.86 -2.56 -40.72
CA GLU A 42 -15.71 -3.64 -40.20
C GLU A 42 -14.99 -4.48 -39.13
N VAL A 43 -13.71 -4.81 -39.36
CA VAL A 43 -12.91 -5.56 -38.37
C VAL A 43 -12.71 -4.74 -37.10
N THR A 44 -12.45 -3.43 -37.20
CA THR A 44 -12.33 -2.57 -36.03
C THR A 44 -13.64 -2.46 -35.25
N THR A 45 -14.78 -2.30 -35.93
CA THR A 45 -16.10 -2.24 -35.29
C THR A 45 -16.40 -3.55 -34.56
N LYS A 46 -16.16 -4.71 -35.19
CA LYS A 46 -16.32 -6.02 -34.55
C LYS A 46 -15.41 -6.19 -33.32
N MET A 47 -14.18 -5.69 -33.37
CA MET A 47 -13.28 -5.71 -32.21
C MET A 47 -13.81 -4.82 -31.08
N GLU A 48 -14.33 -3.63 -31.40
CA GLU A 48 -14.93 -2.71 -30.42
C GLU A 48 -16.19 -3.33 -29.78
N GLU A 49 -17.06 -3.98 -30.56
CA GLU A 49 -18.22 -4.71 -30.04
C GLU A 49 -17.83 -5.84 -29.08
N LEU A 50 -16.75 -6.58 -29.38
CA LEU A 50 -16.24 -7.62 -28.50
C LEU A 50 -15.72 -7.02 -27.19
N LEU A 51 -15.00 -5.91 -27.25
CA LEU A 51 -14.48 -5.21 -26.08
C LEU A 51 -15.60 -4.63 -25.21
N LEU A 52 -16.65 -4.07 -25.80
CA LEU A 52 -17.83 -3.58 -25.09
C LEU A 52 -18.58 -4.71 -24.36
N LYS A 53 -18.58 -5.91 -24.93
CA LYS A 53 -19.11 -7.13 -24.30
C LYS A 53 -18.13 -7.76 -23.30
N GLY A 54 -16.96 -7.16 -23.09
CA GLY A 54 -15.92 -7.63 -22.16
C GLY A 54 -15.08 -8.81 -22.65
N TYR A 55 -15.09 -9.11 -23.95
CA TYR A 55 -14.26 -10.15 -24.56
C TYR A 55 -12.92 -9.60 -25.03
N TYR A 56 -11.85 -10.38 -24.83
CA TYR A 56 -10.51 -10.03 -25.27
C TYR A 56 -10.24 -10.53 -26.71
N PRO A 57 -10.10 -9.63 -27.71
CA PRO A 57 -9.98 -10.02 -29.12
C PRO A 57 -8.61 -10.61 -29.49
N ALA A 58 -7.57 -10.39 -28.68
CA ALA A 58 -6.22 -10.88 -28.93
C ALA A 58 -5.99 -12.32 -28.40
N PRO A 59 -4.83 -12.92 -28.71
CA PRO A 59 -4.39 -14.17 -28.10
C PRO A 59 -4.42 -14.09 -26.58
N ALA A 60 -4.70 -15.22 -25.91
CA ALA A 60 -4.79 -15.26 -24.46
C ALA A 60 -3.45 -14.85 -23.81
N PRO A 61 -3.46 -13.95 -22.81
CA PRO A 61 -2.29 -13.67 -22.00
C PRO A 61 -1.79 -14.93 -21.27
N ILE A 62 -0.51 -14.93 -20.88
CA ILE A 62 0.10 -16.04 -20.12
C ILE A 62 -0.70 -16.28 -18.83
N GLY A 63 -0.99 -17.55 -18.52
CA GLY A 63 -1.87 -17.92 -17.40
C GLY A 63 -3.35 -18.02 -17.77
N TYR A 64 -3.71 -17.75 -19.03
CA TYR A 64 -5.06 -17.96 -19.54
C TYR A 64 -5.07 -18.84 -20.79
N LYS A 65 -6.16 -19.57 -20.99
CA LYS A 65 -6.47 -20.41 -22.15
C LYS A 65 -7.76 -19.95 -22.83
N ILE A 66 -7.85 -20.20 -24.14
CA ILE A 66 -9.07 -19.93 -24.91
C ILE A 66 -10.08 -21.04 -24.60
N GLY A 67 -11.34 -20.68 -24.35
CA GLY A 67 -12.41 -21.64 -24.16
C GLY A 67 -12.57 -22.57 -25.37
N LYS A 68 -12.71 -23.87 -25.11
CA LYS A 68 -13.02 -24.89 -26.12
C LYS A 68 -14.52 -25.13 -26.16
N LYS A 69 -15.09 -25.18 -27.38
CA LYS A 69 -16.49 -25.54 -27.59
C LYS A 69 -16.76 -26.93 -27.01
N GLY A 70 -17.82 -27.07 -26.22
CA GLY A 70 -18.23 -28.33 -25.58
C GLY A 70 -17.56 -28.63 -24.23
N VAL A 71 -16.57 -27.84 -23.81
CA VAL A 71 -15.93 -27.94 -22.48
C VAL A 71 -16.28 -26.73 -21.60
N HIS A 72 -16.44 -25.57 -22.22
CA HIS A 72 -16.74 -24.31 -21.53
C HIS A 72 -17.98 -23.64 -22.11
N ASP A 73 -18.77 -22.98 -21.27
CA ASP A 73 -20.04 -22.33 -21.62
C ASP A 73 -19.85 -21.29 -22.74
N ASP A 74 -18.81 -20.46 -22.64
CA ASP A 74 -18.50 -19.40 -23.59
C ASP A 74 -17.14 -19.62 -24.27
N PRO A 75 -17.08 -20.09 -25.52
CA PRO A 75 -15.80 -20.34 -26.21
C PRO A 75 -15.00 -19.06 -26.51
N LYS A 76 -15.65 -17.89 -26.44
CA LYS A 76 -15.01 -16.58 -26.63
C LYS A 76 -14.33 -16.05 -25.36
N LYS A 77 -14.71 -16.58 -24.18
CA LYS A 77 -14.14 -16.20 -22.88
C LYS A 77 -12.75 -16.79 -22.72
N LYS A 78 -11.90 -16.07 -21.98
CA LYS A 78 -10.57 -16.55 -21.57
C LYS A 78 -10.70 -17.17 -20.18
N TYR A 79 -10.30 -18.42 -20.05
CA TYR A 79 -10.34 -19.19 -18.81
C TYR A 79 -8.95 -19.27 -18.19
N LEU A 80 -8.87 -19.49 -16.89
CA LEU A 80 -7.61 -19.65 -16.18
C LEU A 80 -6.91 -20.94 -16.60
N ASP A 81 -5.59 -20.87 -16.76
CA ASP A 81 -4.76 -22.05 -16.91
C ASP A 81 -4.37 -22.59 -15.54
N GLU A 82 -4.90 -23.75 -15.15
CA GLU A 82 -4.66 -24.36 -13.84
C GLU A 82 -3.18 -24.54 -13.49
N VAL A 83 -2.31 -24.73 -14.50
CA VAL A 83 -0.86 -24.93 -14.28
C VAL A 83 -0.12 -23.60 -14.20
N ILE A 84 -0.40 -22.67 -15.11
CA ILE A 84 0.39 -21.44 -15.27
C ILE A 84 -0.17 -20.27 -14.43
N ALA A 85 -1.48 -20.21 -14.21
CA ALA A 85 -2.11 -19.13 -13.45
C ALA A 85 -1.57 -19.00 -12.01
N PRO A 86 -1.31 -20.09 -11.25
CA PRO A 86 -0.71 -20.00 -9.93
C PRO A 86 0.68 -19.36 -9.96
N PHE A 87 1.52 -19.70 -10.95
CA PHE A 87 2.84 -19.07 -11.11
C PHE A 87 2.73 -17.58 -11.39
N VAL A 88 1.76 -17.16 -12.22
CA VAL A 88 1.53 -15.74 -12.47
C VAL A 88 1.14 -15.02 -11.18
N LYS A 89 0.22 -15.58 -10.39
CA LYS A 89 -0.17 -15.02 -9.08
C LYS A 89 1.05 -14.88 -8.16
N GLU A 90 1.87 -15.93 -8.08
CA GLU A 90 3.08 -15.93 -7.27
C GLU A 90 4.10 -14.87 -7.74
N CYS A 91 4.25 -14.67 -9.06
CA CYS A 91 5.11 -13.61 -9.60
C CYS A 91 4.71 -12.24 -9.08
N PHE A 92 3.41 -11.96 -9.08
CA PHE A 92 2.87 -10.70 -8.61
C PHE A 92 3.05 -10.54 -7.10
N GLU A 93 2.84 -11.60 -6.31
CA GLU A 93 3.08 -11.61 -4.86
C GLU A 93 4.56 -11.40 -4.51
N LEU A 94 5.47 -12.15 -5.14
CA LEU A 94 6.91 -11.99 -4.93
C LEU A 94 7.41 -10.62 -5.35
N PHE A 95 6.97 -10.10 -6.50
CA PHE A 95 7.39 -8.78 -6.94
C PHE A 95 6.84 -7.66 -6.04
N SER A 96 5.66 -7.86 -5.44
CA SER A 96 5.08 -6.91 -4.48
C SER A 96 5.92 -6.74 -3.20
N THR A 97 6.82 -7.67 -2.89
CA THR A 97 7.76 -7.54 -1.76
C THR A 97 8.85 -6.50 -2.00
N GLY A 98 9.10 -6.11 -3.26
CA GLY A 98 10.15 -5.15 -3.62
C GLY A 98 11.58 -5.70 -3.57
N ASN A 99 11.78 -6.96 -3.17
CA ASN A 99 13.11 -7.59 -3.04
C ASN A 99 13.64 -8.19 -4.35
N TYR A 100 12.78 -8.34 -5.37
CA TYR A 100 13.12 -8.99 -6.63
C TYR A 100 13.25 -7.97 -7.76
N SER A 101 14.35 -8.08 -8.52
CA SER A 101 14.47 -7.43 -9.82
C SER A 101 13.77 -8.25 -10.90
N LEU A 102 13.48 -7.65 -12.06
CA LEU A 102 12.89 -8.38 -13.19
C LEU A 102 13.77 -9.55 -13.67
N ASN A 103 15.09 -9.44 -13.55
CA ASN A 103 16.02 -10.50 -13.94
C ASN A 103 16.01 -11.64 -12.92
N THR A 104 16.10 -11.32 -11.63
CA THR A 104 16.07 -12.34 -10.56
C THR A 104 14.71 -13.05 -10.49
N LEU A 105 13.61 -12.34 -10.75
CA LEU A 105 12.28 -12.94 -10.89
C LEU A 105 12.24 -13.93 -12.06
N SER A 106 12.83 -13.57 -13.21
CA SER A 106 12.87 -14.44 -14.39
C SER A 106 13.69 -15.72 -14.17
N GLU A 107 14.77 -15.63 -13.39
CA GLU A 107 15.58 -16.80 -13.02
C GLU A 107 14.83 -17.69 -12.04
N TYR A 108 14.28 -17.12 -10.96
CA TYR A 108 13.52 -17.87 -9.96
C TYR A 108 12.33 -18.63 -10.58
N MET A 109 11.58 -17.97 -11.47
CA MET A 109 10.42 -18.59 -12.13
C MET A 109 10.81 -19.64 -13.16
N ARG A 110 11.98 -19.49 -13.80
CA ARG A 110 12.52 -20.54 -14.67
C ARG A 110 12.86 -21.78 -13.86
N ASP A 111 13.50 -21.61 -12.70
CA ASP A 111 13.92 -22.74 -11.87
C ASP A 111 12.70 -23.48 -11.29
N LYS A 112 11.56 -22.80 -11.13
CA LYS A 112 10.25 -23.41 -10.83
C LYS A 112 9.54 -24.06 -12.02
N GLY A 113 10.06 -23.92 -13.25
CA GLY A 113 9.49 -24.54 -14.44
C GLY A 113 8.43 -23.70 -15.19
N MET A 114 8.32 -22.40 -14.95
CA MET A 114 7.39 -21.55 -15.69
C MET A 114 7.83 -21.36 -17.15
N THR A 115 6.98 -21.76 -18.09
CA THR A 115 7.22 -21.61 -19.54
C THR A 115 6.26 -20.58 -20.17
N ASN A 116 6.65 -20.05 -21.32
CA ASN A 116 5.77 -19.24 -22.16
C ASN A 116 4.79 -20.14 -22.95
N SER A 117 3.84 -19.54 -23.67
CA SER A 117 2.84 -20.25 -24.47
C SER A 117 3.42 -21.11 -25.61
N ALA A 118 4.70 -20.89 -25.97
CA ALA A 118 5.45 -21.65 -26.98
C ALA A 118 6.45 -22.65 -26.34
N GLY A 119 6.39 -22.88 -25.02
CA GLY A 119 7.27 -23.79 -24.30
C GLY A 119 8.69 -23.26 -23.99
N GLY A 120 8.99 -22.01 -24.33
CA GLY A 120 10.29 -21.37 -24.07
C GLY A 120 10.34 -20.59 -22.75
N ARG A 121 11.54 -20.12 -22.37
CA ARG A 121 11.76 -19.30 -21.17
C ARG A 121 11.04 -17.95 -21.26
N VAL A 122 10.45 -17.50 -20.15
CA VAL A 122 9.93 -16.13 -19.99
C VAL A 122 11.09 -15.18 -19.63
N ARG A 123 11.40 -14.22 -20.50
CA ARG A 123 12.48 -13.22 -20.31
C ARG A 123 12.01 -12.04 -19.45
N ALA A 124 12.95 -11.28 -18.89
CA ALA A 124 12.67 -10.11 -18.06
C ALA A 124 11.74 -9.07 -18.74
N ASN A 125 11.95 -8.77 -20.03
CA ASN A 125 11.06 -7.87 -20.78
C ASN A 125 9.63 -8.41 -20.90
N SER A 126 9.45 -9.73 -20.93
CA SER A 126 8.13 -10.35 -20.92
C SER A 126 7.47 -10.20 -19.56
N PHE A 127 8.21 -10.37 -18.46
CA PHE A 127 7.71 -10.09 -17.11
C PHE A 127 7.31 -8.63 -16.93
N GLN A 128 8.07 -7.68 -17.47
CA GLN A 128 7.67 -6.27 -17.45
C GLN A 128 6.32 -6.04 -18.14
N LYS A 129 6.07 -6.70 -19.28
CA LYS A 129 4.77 -6.63 -19.98
C LYS A 129 3.65 -7.30 -19.20
N ILE A 130 3.93 -8.45 -18.58
CA ILE A 130 2.98 -9.20 -17.74
C ILE A 130 2.57 -8.34 -16.54
N LEU A 131 3.55 -7.84 -15.78
CA LEU A 131 3.31 -7.07 -14.56
C LEU A 131 2.61 -5.73 -14.82
N ARG A 132 2.76 -5.13 -16.01
CA ARG A 132 2.04 -3.91 -16.40
C ARG A 132 0.69 -4.16 -17.07
N ASN A 133 0.27 -5.40 -17.26
CA ASN A 133 -0.98 -5.70 -17.96
C ASN A 133 -2.17 -5.68 -16.98
N PRO A 134 -3.10 -4.72 -17.10
CA PRO A 134 -4.27 -4.64 -16.20
C PRO A 134 -5.26 -5.80 -16.39
N PHE A 135 -5.08 -6.62 -17.43
CA PHE A 135 -5.87 -7.83 -17.66
C PHE A 135 -5.90 -8.74 -16.43
N TYR A 136 -4.79 -8.86 -15.70
CA TYR A 136 -4.70 -9.78 -14.57
C TYR A 136 -5.63 -9.42 -13.38
N HIS A 137 -6.10 -8.17 -13.29
CA HIS A 137 -7.05 -7.72 -12.26
C HIS A 137 -8.44 -7.36 -12.83
N GLY A 138 -8.73 -7.78 -14.07
CA GLY A 138 -10.08 -7.69 -14.66
C GLY A 138 -10.32 -6.56 -15.66
N LEU A 139 -9.32 -5.71 -15.96
CA LEU A 139 -9.48 -4.64 -16.95
C LEU A 139 -8.76 -4.94 -18.28
N ILE A 140 -9.45 -4.71 -19.40
CA ILE A 140 -8.88 -4.85 -20.73
C ILE A 140 -8.37 -3.50 -21.22
N ARG A 141 -7.07 -3.40 -21.47
CA ARG A 141 -6.45 -2.22 -22.11
C ARG A 141 -6.31 -2.44 -23.61
N TRP A 142 -6.93 -1.57 -24.41
CA TRP A 142 -6.89 -1.64 -25.87
C TRP A 142 -6.51 -0.31 -26.50
N LYS A 143 -5.70 -0.33 -27.56
CA LYS A 143 -5.34 0.87 -28.31
C LYS A 143 -6.32 1.05 -29.47
N ARG A 144 -7.12 2.13 -29.43
CA ARG A 144 -8.04 2.43 -30.53
C ARG A 144 -7.26 2.94 -31.73
N ARG A 145 -7.53 2.39 -32.92
CA ARG A 145 -6.78 2.76 -34.14
C ARG A 145 -7.06 4.19 -34.60
N SER A 146 -8.31 4.64 -34.46
CA SER A 146 -8.76 5.98 -34.87
C SER A 146 -8.13 7.09 -34.03
N THR A 147 -8.13 6.95 -32.70
CA THR A 147 -7.60 8.00 -31.79
C THR A 147 -6.15 7.77 -31.37
N GLN A 148 -5.58 6.59 -31.68
CA GLN A 148 -4.26 6.14 -31.20
C GLN A 148 -4.10 6.16 -29.66
N GLN A 149 -5.20 6.28 -28.91
CA GLN A 149 -5.22 6.34 -27.45
C GLN A 149 -5.60 4.99 -26.83
N PHE A 150 -5.09 4.73 -25.62
CA PHE A 150 -5.47 3.57 -24.84
C PHE A 150 -6.80 3.81 -24.14
N HIS A 151 -7.71 2.86 -24.29
CA HIS A 151 -9.00 2.81 -23.60
C HIS A 151 -9.03 1.58 -22.72
N PHE A 152 -9.80 1.66 -21.63
CA PHE A 152 -9.99 0.59 -20.67
C PHE A 152 -11.44 0.11 -20.74
N TYR A 153 -11.61 -1.22 -20.77
CA TYR A 153 -12.91 -1.89 -20.81
C TYR A 153 -12.98 -2.90 -19.68
N GLU A 154 -14.17 -3.16 -19.15
CA GLU A 154 -14.40 -4.20 -18.15
C GLU A 154 -14.31 -5.58 -18.80
N GLY A 155 -13.49 -6.48 -18.24
CA GLY A 155 -13.34 -7.84 -18.74
C GLY A 155 -14.32 -8.82 -18.10
N ASN A 156 -14.84 -9.76 -18.90
CA ASN A 156 -15.69 -10.86 -18.42
C ASN A 156 -14.88 -12.08 -17.93
N HIS A 157 -13.54 -12.03 -17.96
CA HIS A 157 -12.68 -13.11 -17.47
C HIS A 157 -12.48 -13.03 -15.96
N GLU A 158 -12.15 -14.17 -15.35
CA GLU A 158 -11.84 -14.23 -13.92
C GLU A 158 -10.45 -13.65 -13.64
N PRO A 159 -10.30 -12.65 -12.75
CA PRO A 159 -9.01 -12.05 -12.44
C PRO A 159 -8.12 -12.98 -11.59
N ILE A 160 -6.82 -13.03 -11.90
CA ILE A 160 -5.82 -13.80 -11.12
C ILE A 160 -5.42 -13.05 -9.83
N ILE A 161 -5.38 -11.72 -9.91
CA ILE A 161 -4.91 -10.84 -8.82
C ILE A 161 -5.94 -9.76 -8.49
N THR A 162 -5.84 -9.21 -7.29
CA THR A 162 -6.65 -8.07 -6.86
C THR A 162 -6.09 -6.74 -7.38
N LYS A 163 -6.95 -5.74 -7.53
CA LYS A 163 -6.55 -4.37 -7.91
C LYS A 163 -5.48 -3.81 -6.97
N ASN A 164 -5.65 -3.98 -5.66
CA ASN A 164 -4.69 -3.51 -4.65
C ASN A 164 -3.29 -4.11 -4.83
N LEU A 165 -3.20 -5.39 -5.22
CA LEU A 165 -1.93 -6.04 -5.45
C LEU A 165 -1.27 -5.53 -6.75
N PHE A 166 -2.06 -5.34 -7.80
CA PHE A 166 -1.59 -4.74 -9.05
C PHE A 166 -1.05 -3.32 -8.86
N ASP A 167 -1.77 -2.49 -8.12
CA ASP A 167 -1.39 -1.09 -7.86
C ASP A 167 -0.07 -1.02 -7.07
N LYS A 168 0.13 -1.90 -6.07
CA LYS A 168 1.42 -2.04 -5.37
C LYS A 168 2.58 -2.38 -6.30
N VAL A 169 2.35 -3.27 -7.26
CA VAL A 169 3.36 -3.64 -8.26
C VAL A 169 3.65 -2.49 -9.22
N GLN A 170 2.65 -1.72 -9.64
CA GLN A 170 2.87 -0.52 -10.47
C GLN A 170 3.71 0.53 -9.73
N ASP A 171 3.42 0.77 -8.45
CA ASP A 171 4.20 1.68 -7.60
C ASP A 171 5.69 1.31 -7.54
N ILE A 172 5.99 0.01 -7.47
CA ILE A 172 7.37 -0.51 -7.49
C ILE A 172 8.00 -0.36 -8.88
N LEU A 173 7.26 -0.65 -9.96
CA LEU A 173 7.74 -0.54 -11.34
C LEU A 173 8.01 0.90 -11.76
N ASP A 174 7.19 1.84 -11.29
CA ASP A 174 7.31 3.28 -11.58
C ASP A 174 8.33 3.97 -10.66
N GLY A 175 8.97 3.23 -9.74
CA GLY A 175 9.98 3.76 -8.84
C GLY A 175 9.42 4.70 -7.77
N ARG A 176 8.09 4.73 -7.58
CA ARG A 176 7.41 5.48 -6.51
C ARG A 176 7.60 4.83 -5.13
N THR A 177 8.12 3.61 -5.13
CA THR A 177 8.64 2.92 -3.95
C THR A 177 10.17 2.83 -4.11
N GLN A 178 10.92 3.24 -3.09
CA GLN A 178 12.39 3.13 -3.11
C GLN A 178 12.77 1.66 -3.36
N LYS A 179 13.49 1.43 -4.46
CA LYS A 179 14.12 0.12 -4.70
C LYS A 179 15.18 -0.09 -3.63
N ILE A 180 14.95 -1.00 -2.69
CA ILE A 180 16.02 -1.54 -1.84
C ILE A 180 16.81 -2.52 -2.72
N THR A 181 17.57 -1.99 -3.67
CA THR A 181 18.61 -2.77 -4.34
C THR A 181 19.93 -2.21 -3.85
N ALA A 182 20.47 -2.79 -2.78
CA ALA A 182 21.89 -2.67 -2.53
C ALA A 182 22.51 -4.07 -2.53
N ARG A 183 23.54 -4.25 -3.36
CA ARG A 183 24.46 -5.40 -3.29
C ARG A 183 25.09 -5.56 -1.90
N HIS A 184 25.03 -4.50 -1.07
CA HIS A 184 25.35 -4.49 0.34
C HIS A 184 24.27 -3.70 1.09
N ASN A 185 23.27 -4.39 1.65
CA ASN A 185 22.24 -3.78 2.49
C ASN A 185 22.81 -3.56 3.90
N TYR A 186 23.53 -2.46 4.13
CA TYR A 186 23.90 -2.05 5.49
C TYR A 186 22.71 -1.39 6.19
N THR A 187 22.47 -1.74 7.45
CA THR A 187 21.23 -1.43 8.17
C THR A 187 20.99 0.07 8.35
N TYR A 188 22.03 0.82 8.72
CA TYR A 188 21.90 2.22 9.13
C TYR A 188 22.43 3.23 8.10
N SER A 189 22.78 2.77 6.90
CA SER A 189 23.33 3.63 5.85
C SER A 189 22.34 4.71 5.44
N LYS A 190 22.80 5.97 5.39
CA LYS A 190 22.01 7.16 5.07
C LYS A 190 20.82 7.44 6.00
N MET A 191 20.81 6.89 7.21
CA MET A 191 19.73 7.14 8.18
C MET A 191 20.07 8.18 9.24
N ILE A 192 21.36 8.30 9.56
CA ILE A 192 21.89 9.09 10.67
C ILE A 192 22.67 10.26 10.11
N ARG A 193 22.43 11.45 10.63
CA ARG A 193 23.15 12.66 10.26
C ARG A 193 24.35 12.86 11.17
N CYS A 194 25.47 13.24 10.59
CA CYS A 194 26.64 13.72 11.31
C CYS A 194 26.39 15.16 11.79
N GLU A 195 27.17 15.63 12.76
CA GLU A 195 27.23 17.05 13.17
C GLU A 195 27.41 18.04 12.01
N CYS A 196 28.11 17.66 10.95
CA CYS A 196 28.29 18.50 9.76
C CYS A 196 27.08 18.53 8.82
N GLY A 197 25.93 17.96 9.23
CA GLY A 197 24.69 17.93 8.46
C GLY A 197 24.61 16.86 7.37
N HIS A 198 25.71 16.17 7.05
CA HIS A 198 25.74 15.11 6.05
C HIS A 198 25.29 13.76 6.62
N TYR A 199 24.71 12.92 5.77
CA TYR A 199 24.34 11.56 6.16
C TYR A 199 25.56 10.64 6.22
N LEU A 200 25.60 9.79 7.23
CA LEU A 200 26.62 8.75 7.37
C LEU A 200 26.36 7.61 6.37
N VAL A 201 27.42 7.09 5.80
CA VAL A 201 27.39 5.97 4.84
C VAL A 201 28.13 4.79 5.43
N SER A 202 27.55 3.61 5.29
CA SER A 202 28.16 2.38 5.80
C SER A 202 29.22 1.82 4.84
N GLU A 203 30.37 1.48 5.39
CA GLU A 203 31.52 0.87 4.73
C GLU A 203 31.91 -0.42 5.45
N ASN A 204 32.40 -1.42 4.71
CA ASN A 204 32.93 -2.65 5.29
C ASN A 204 34.45 -2.64 5.24
N HIS A 205 35.05 -2.78 6.42
CA HIS A 205 36.48 -2.89 6.60
C HIS A 205 36.80 -4.21 7.31
N LYS A 206 37.35 -5.16 6.55
CA LYS A 206 37.80 -6.48 7.05
C LYS A 206 36.71 -7.24 7.82
N GLY A 207 35.47 -7.19 7.33
CA GLY A 207 34.32 -7.89 7.93
C GLY A 207 33.58 -7.10 9.00
N ASN A 208 34.09 -5.94 9.42
CA ASN A 208 33.39 -5.03 10.34
C ASN A 208 32.74 -3.89 9.56
N ILE A 209 31.52 -3.53 9.95
CA ILE A 209 30.76 -2.44 9.31
C ILE A 209 30.96 -1.16 10.12
N TYR A 210 31.31 -0.08 9.43
CA TYR A 210 31.53 1.25 9.97
C TYR A 210 30.63 2.25 9.27
N LEU A 211 30.08 3.21 10.00
CA LEU A 211 29.39 4.37 9.45
C LEU A 211 30.37 5.55 9.43
N ALA A 212 30.72 6.03 8.24
CA ALA A 212 31.66 7.12 8.02
C ALA A 212 30.98 8.36 7.44
N CYS A 213 31.55 9.53 7.74
CA CYS A 213 31.17 10.77 7.08
C CYS A 213 32.10 11.01 5.89
N HIS A 214 31.53 11.28 4.70
CA HIS A 214 32.32 11.57 3.49
C HIS A 214 32.57 13.06 3.27
N ASN A 215 32.20 13.92 4.21
CA ASN A 215 32.53 15.33 4.12
C ASN A 215 34.00 15.53 4.52
N LYS A 216 34.82 16.07 3.60
CA LYS A 216 36.26 16.29 3.80
C LYS A 216 36.58 17.31 4.89
N GLU A 217 35.64 18.21 5.18
CA GLU A 217 35.78 19.26 6.21
C GLU A 217 35.31 18.81 7.59
N CYS A 218 34.83 17.57 7.72
CA CYS A 218 34.33 17.05 8.98
C CYS A 218 35.43 16.30 9.76
N GLU A 219 35.60 16.64 11.04
CA GLU A 219 36.55 15.96 11.94
C GLU A 219 36.09 14.55 12.34
N PHE A 220 34.79 14.25 12.19
CA PHE A 220 34.25 12.93 12.47
C PHE A 220 34.67 11.93 11.39
N THR A 221 35.39 10.89 11.80
CA THR A 221 35.87 9.83 10.91
C THR A 221 34.83 8.72 10.74
N SER A 222 34.63 7.89 11.75
CA SER A 222 33.66 6.78 11.67
C SER A 222 33.24 6.24 13.03
N ILE A 223 32.11 5.52 13.06
CA ILE A 223 31.65 4.73 14.19
C ILE A 223 31.34 3.30 13.75
N ARG A 224 31.71 2.31 14.57
CA ARG A 224 31.40 0.89 14.30
C ARG A 224 29.91 0.61 14.51
N GLU A 225 29.30 -0.18 13.63
CA GLU A 225 27.87 -0.51 13.68
C GLU A 225 27.46 -1.14 15.01
N ASP A 226 28.24 -2.08 15.56
CA ASP A 226 27.94 -2.71 16.85
C ASP A 226 27.80 -1.69 18.00
N ARG A 227 28.70 -0.68 18.05
CA ARG A 227 28.65 0.39 19.07
C ARG A 227 27.47 1.32 18.86
N LEU A 228 27.05 1.50 17.61
CA LEU A 228 25.87 2.27 17.28
C LEU A 228 24.61 1.52 17.77
N GLU A 229 24.54 0.21 17.54
CA GLU A 229 23.43 -0.63 18.01
C GLU A 229 23.32 -0.63 19.53
N ASP A 230 24.45 -0.74 20.25
CA ASP A 230 24.46 -0.67 21.72
C ASP A 230 23.88 0.67 22.23
N GLN A 231 24.18 1.78 21.55
CA GLN A 231 23.61 3.08 21.89
C GLN A 231 22.11 3.18 21.55
N ILE A 232 21.68 2.58 20.44
CA ILE A 232 20.25 2.50 20.09
C ILE A 232 19.48 1.70 21.14
N ILE A 233 20.02 0.55 21.57
CA ILE A 233 19.44 -0.29 22.63
C ILE A 233 19.34 0.50 23.94
N ALA A 234 20.41 1.19 24.33
CA ALA A 234 20.41 2.04 25.52
C ALA A 234 19.37 3.17 25.46
N HIS A 235 19.05 3.68 24.28
CA HIS A 235 17.93 4.61 24.12
C HIS A 235 16.58 3.91 24.24
N PHE A 236 16.39 2.72 23.67
CA PHE A 236 15.14 1.97 23.84
C PHE A 236 14.84 1.62 25.31
N SER A 237 15.86 1.28 26.10
CA SER A 237 15.68 0.99 27.54
C SER A 237 15.06 2.15 28.32
N LYS A 238 15.23 3.40 27.86
CA LYS A 238 14.60 4.57 28.50
C LYS A 238 13.09 4.63 28.30
N TYR A 239 12.56 3.90 27.33
CA TYR A 239 11.13 3.88 26.99
C TYR A 239 10.45 2.58 27.45
N GLU A 240 11.13 1.76 28.26
CA GLU A 240 10.49 0.62 28.93
C GLU A 240 9.37 1.09 29.86
N LEU A 241 8.21 0.46 29.72
CA LEU A 241 7.01 0.76 30.47
C LEU A 241 6.88 -0.23 31.62
N ALA A 242 6.45 0.24 32.80
CA ALA A 242 6.10 -0.65 33.90
C ALA A 242 4.94 -1.59 33.50
N ASP A 243 4.95 -2.84 33.96
CA ASP A 243 3.89 -3.81 33.62
C ASP A 243 2.48 -3.31 33.98
N GLU A 244 2.35 -2.62 35.11
CA GLU A 244 1.09 -1.99 35.54
C GLU A 244 0.65 -0.86 34.60
N PHE A 245 1.59 -0.04 34.13
CA PHE A 245 1.30 1.03 33.18
C PHE A 245 0.93 0.47 31.81
N LEU A 246 1.58 -0.61 31.39
CA LEU A 246 1.28 -1.32 30.16
C LEU A 246 -0.12 -1.97 30.22
N ALA A 247 -0.49 -2.58 31.35
CA ALA A 247 -1.84 -3.12 31.57
C ALA A 247 -2.91 -2.01 31.51
N TYR A 248 -2.66 -0.89 32.20
CA TYR A 248 -3.54 0.28 32.15
C TYR A 248 -3.67 0.84 30.72
N SER A 249 -2.56 0.96 30.00
CA SER A 249 -2.53 1.46 28.61
C SER A 249 -3.38 0.57 27.68
N LYS A 250 -3.25 -0.75 27.81
CA LYS A 250 -4.06 -1.71 27.04
C LYS A 250 -5.56 -1.54 27.33
N GLU A 251 -5.93 -1.35 28.59
CA GLU A 251 -7.33 -1.16 28.98
C GLU A 251 -7.90 0.19 28.50
N ALA A 252 -7.13 1.27 28.64
CA ALA A 252 -7.50 2.60 28.18
C ALA A 252 -7.73 2.62 26.66
N ILE A 253 -6.82 2.02 25.88
CA ILE A 253 -6.98 1.89 24.42
C ILE A 253 -8.22 1.07 24.06
N LYS A 254 -8.49 -0.01 24.80
CA LYS A 254 -9.69 -0.82 24.60
C LYS A 254 -10.96 0.01 24.81
N ARG A 255 -11.02 0.83 25.87
CA ARG A 255 -12.16 1.73 26.15
C ARG A 255 -12.35 2.78 25.04
N LEU A 256 -11.27 3.44 24.63
CA LEU A 256 -11.30 4.41 23.53
C LEU A 256 -11.79 3.79 22.23
N SER A 257 -11.27 2.61 21.87
CA SER A 257 -11.71 1.89 20.66
C SER A 257 -13.19 1.50 20.72
N SER A 258 -13.71 1.11 21.89
CA SER A 258 -15.12 0.77 22.04
C SER A 258 -16.06 1.99 21.93
N ASN A 259 -15.64 3.13 22.47
CA ASN A 259 -16.42 4.38 22.42
C ASN A 259 -16.47 4.94 20.99
N LEU A 260 -15.37 4.86 20.24
CA LEU A 260 -15.36 5.16 18.81
C LEU A 260 -16.29 4.22 18.02
N ARG A 261 -16.27 2.93 18.34
CA ARG A 261 -17.11 1.93 17.69
C ARG A 261 -18.61 2.16 17.90
N SER A 262 -19.04 2.56 19.10
CA SER A 262 -20.44 2.93 19.34
C SER A 262 -20.84 4.16 18.53
N ASN A 263 -20.01 5.21 18.57
CA ASN A 263 -20.28 6.46 17.86
C ASN A 263 -20.35 6.25 16.33
N SER A 264 -19.45 5.45 15.76
CA SER A 264 -19.46 5.12 14.34
C SER A 264 -20.67 4.25 13.95
N LYS A 265 -21.10 3.32 14.80
CA LYS A 265 -22.33 2.53 14.55
C LYS A 265 -23.58 3.40 14.55
N ASP A 266 -23.69 4.35 15.47
CA ASP A 266 -24.87 5.20 15.57
C ASP A 266 -24.94 6.19 14.40
N LYS A 267 -23.82 6.77 13.98
CA LYS A 267 -23.75 7.57 12.74
C LYS A 267 -24.09 6.77 11.49
N ARG A 268 -23.58 5.54 11.36
CA ARG A 268 -23.94 4.64 10.23
C ARG A 268 -25.43 4.34 10.20
N LYS A 269 -26.07 4.11 11.36
CA LYS A 269 -27.52 3.91 11.42
C LYS A 269 -28.27 5.15 10.94
N ILE A 270 -27.85 6.34 11.35
CA ILE A 270 -28.46 7.61 10.93
C ILE A 270 -28.34 7.79 9.41
N LEU A 271 -27.14 7.63 8.85
CA LEU A 271 -26.90 7.76 7.40
C LEU A 271 -27.71 6.74 6.58
N ASN A 272 -27.79 5.48 7.03
CA ASN A 272 -28.60 4.45 6.37
C ASN A 272 -30.11 4.76 6.43
N LEU A 273 -30.60 5.33 7.53
CA LEU A 273 -31.99 5.79 7.64
C LEU A 273 -32.28 6.95 6.67
N GLU A 274 -31.34 7.88 6.49
CA GLU A 274 -31.46 8.97 5.52
C GLU A 274 -31.45 8.45 4.07
N LEU A 275 -30.55 7.52 3.74
CA LEU A 275 -30.54 6.85 2.43
C LEU A 275 -31.87 6.15 2.14
N GLY A 276 -32.42 5.43 3.12
CA GLY A 276 -33.73 4.79 3.00
C GLY A 276 -34.89 5.78 2.81
N LYS A 277 -34.81 6.98 3.37
CA LYS A 277 -35.80 8.06 3.13
C LYS A 277 -35.70 8.58 1.70
N LEU A 278 -34.48 8.81 1.20
CA LEU A 278 -34.25 9.29 -0.17
C LEU A 278 -34.65 8.25 -1.23
N ASP A 279 -34.40 6.96 -0.98
CA ASP A 279 -34.83 5.89 -1.89
C ASP A 279 -36.37 5.80 -1.97
N LYS A 280 -37.08 5.95 -0.82
CA LYS A 280 -38.55 6.06 -0.81
C LYS A 280 -39.06 7.31 -1.54
N GLN A 281 -38.35 8.43 -1.46
CA GLN A 281 -38.70 9.64 -2.21
C GLN A 281 -38.48 9.46 -3.72
N LEU A 282 -37.39 8.79 -4.14
CA LEU A 282 -37.17 8.43 -5.55
C LEU A 282 -38.25 7.50 -6.08
N GLU A 283 -38.68 6.50 -5.30
CA GLU A 283 -39.78 5.63 -5.70
C GLU A 283 -41.09 6.38 -5.88
N LYS A 284 -41.42 7.29 -4.96
CA LYS A 284 -42.63 8.14 -5.07
C LYS A 284 -42.55 9.07 -6.28
N LEU A 285 -41.41 9.70 -6.52
CA LEU A 285 -41.19 10.58 -7.66
C LEU A 285 -41.30 9.81 -8.98
N ASN A 286 -40.66 8.64 -9.08
CA ASN A 286 -40.76 7.80 -10.27
C ASN A 286 -42.21 7.37 -10.56
N ARG A 287 -43.00 7.02 -9.53
CA ARG A 287 -44.44 6.72 -9.69
C ARG A 287 -45.22 7.94 -10.16
N ALA A 288 -45.02 9.11 -9.54
CA ALA A 288 -45.72 10.34 -9.92
C ALA A 288 -45.42 10.79 -11.36
N VAL A 289 -44.19 10.57 -11.85
CA VAL A 289 -43.79 10.82 -13.25
C VAL A 289 -44.45 9.81 -14.20
N LEU A 290 -44.50 8.53 -13.84
CA LEU A 290 -45.18 7.48 -14.63
C LEU A 290 -46.69 7.73 -14.74
N ASP A 291 -47.29 8.24 -13.67
CA ASP A 291 -48.72 8.57 -13.58
C ASP A 291 -49.06 9.93 -14.26
N GLY A 292 -48.06 10.64 -14.80
CA GLY A 292 -48.24 11.86 -15.59
C GLY A 292 -48.53 13.13 -14.77
N PHE A 293 -48.28 13.13 -13.46
CA PHE A 293 -48.54 14.28 -12.58
C PHE A 293 -47.50 15.41 -12.65
N PHE A 294 -46.38 15.19 -13.34
CA PHE A 294 -45.26 16.14 -13.43
C PHE A 294 -44.83 16.39 -14.88
N ASP A 295 -44.38 17.62 -15.14
CA ASP A 295 -43.66 17.95 -16.36
C ASP A 295 -42.30 17.19 -16.38
N PRO A 296 -41.90 16.53 -17.48
CA PRO A 296 -40.69 15.70 -17.51
C PRO A 296 -39.42 16.44 -17.12
N GLU A 297 -39.31 17.75 -17.41
CA GLU A 297 -38.12 18.55 -17.09
C GLU A 297 -37.97 18.81 -15.57
N GLU A 298 -39.05 19.21 -14.89
CA GLU A 298 -39.04 19.43 -13.43
C GLU A 298 -38.80 18.11 -12.65
N GLY A 299 -39.38 17.01 -13.15
CA GLY A 299 -39.16 15.67 -12.58
C GLY A 299 -37.71 15.19 -12.69
N ILE A 300 -37.03 15.51 -13.80
CA ILE A 300 -35.61 15.20 -14.00
C ILE A 300 -34.73 16.01 -13.06
N GLU A 301 -35.03 17.29 -12.84
CA GLU A 301 -34.25 18.15 -11.94
C GLU A 301 -34.34 17.68 -10.49
N GLN A 302 -35.55 17.41 -9.99
CA GLN A 302 -35.74 16.88 -8.62
C GLN A 302 -35.06 15.51 -8.44
N LYS A 303 -35.13 14.64 -9.46
CA LYS A 303 -34.45 13.36 -9.46
C LYS A 303 -32.93 13.52 -9.39
N ASN A 304 -32.36 14.45 -10.14
CA ASN A 304 -30.91 14.72 -10.13
C ASN A 304 -30.44 15.22 -8.76
N ASN A 305 -31.21 16.07 -8.09
CA ASN A 305 -30.88 16.57 -6.75
C ASN A 305 -30.88 15.43 -5.70
N ILE A 306 -31.87 14.54 -5.76
CA ILE A 306 -31.93 13.38 -4.85
C ILE A 306 -30.79 12.39 -5.13
N ILE A 307 -30.46 12.15 -6.41
CA ILE A 307 -29.33 11.28 -6.79
C ILE A 307 -28.00 11.84 -6.32
N LYS A 308 -27.75 13.15 -6.48
CA LYS A 308 -26.54 13.82 -5.97
C LYS A 308 -26.41 13.68 -4.46
N ARG A 309 -27.49 13.94 -3.70
CA ARG A 309 -27.49 13.78 -2.25
C ARG A 309 -27.24 12.33 -1.83
N ARG A 310 -27.83 11.37 -2.54
CA ARG A 310 -27.62 9.94 -2.31
C ARG A 310 -26.18 9.51 -2.56
N GLN A 311 -25.54 10.05 -3.61
CA GLN A 311 -24.11 9.81 -3.88
C GLN A 311 -23.21 10.39 -2.78
N SER A 312 -23.49 11.62 -2.30
CA SER A 312 -22.78 12.22 -1.16
C SER A 312 -22.85 11.33 0.08
N LEU A 313 -24.05 10.92 0.48
CA LEU A 313 -24.27 10.10 1.67
C LEU A 313 -23.66 8.70 1.54
N ARG A 314 -23.67 8.11 0.33
CA ARG A 314 -22.96 6.84 0.08
C ARG A 314 -21.44 6.99 0.13
N GLY A 315 -20.89 8.12 -0.32
CA GLY A 315 -19.47 8.44 -0.17
C GLY A 315 -19.08 8.54 1.30
N GLU A 316 -19.84 9.30 2.09
CA GLU A 316 -19.64 9.39 3.54
C GLU A 316 -19.74 8.02 4.22
N LEU A 317 -20.70 7.18 3.83
CA LEU A 317 -20.83 5.81 4.36
C LEU A 317 -19.63 4.93 4.02
N ALA A 318 -19.09 5.03 2.80
CA ALA A 318 -17.92 4.28 2.36
C ALA A 318 -16.66 4.68 3.13
N ASP A 319 -16.48 5.97 3.42
CA ASP A 319 -15.38 6.47 4.26
C ASP A 319 -15.45 5.92 5.69
N PHE A 320 -16.66 5.68 6.20
CA PHE A 320 -16.85 4.99 7.48
C PHE A 320 -16.71 3.47 7.38
N GLU A 321 -17.08 2.82 6.28
CA GLU A 321 -16.96 1.36 6.08
C GLU A 321 -15.52 0.89 5.88
N ASP A 322 -14.64 1.74 5.34
CA ASP A 322 -13.21 1.44 5.15
C ASP A 322 -12.39 1.54 6.45
N SER A 323 -13.02 1.24 7.59
CA SER A 323 -12.45 1.42 8.92
C SER A 323 -11.32 0.42 9.19
N GLY A 324 -10.16 0.70 8.61
CA GLY A 324 -8.85 0.33 9.13
C GLY A 324 -8.57 0.93 10.52
N GLU A 325 -9.53 1.63 11.13
CA GLU A 325 -9.51 2.11 12.52
C GLU A 325 -9.45 0.98 13.54
N ASP A 326 -10.24 -0.10 13.35
CA ASP A 326 -10.17 -1.28 14.23
C ASP A 326 -8.80 -1.98 14.13
N ALA A 327 -8.20 -1.95 12.93
CA ALA A 327 -6.83 -2.42 12.74
C ALA A 327 -5.82 -1.44 13.38
N LEU A 328 -6.01 -0.13 13.25
CA LEU A 328 -5.15 0.91 13.84
C LEU A 328 -5.14 0.89 15.37
N TRP A 329 -6.27 0.69 16.04
CA TRP A 329 -6.30 0.58 17.51
C TRP A 329 -5.62 -0.69 18.02
N LYS A 330 -5.78 -1.81 17.30
CA LYS A 330 -5.01 -3.03 17.55
C LYS A 330 -3.52 -2.78 17.36
N LEU A 331 -3.14 -2.05 16.30
CA LEU A 331 -1.75 -1.65 16.04
C LEU A 331 -1.19 -0.80 17.17
N THR A 332 -1.94 0.19 17.67
CA THR A 332 -1.53 1.02 18.80
C THR A 332 -1.25 0.18 20.05
N THR A 333 -2.08 -0.84 20.30
CA THR A 333 -1.89 -1.75 21.44
C THR A 333 -0.65 -2.63 21.28
N GLU A 334 -0.44 -3.16 20.07
CA GLU A 334 0.73 -3.99 19.74
C GLU A 334 2.03 -3.19 19.83
N VAL A 335 2.06 -1.97 19.29
CA VAL A 335 3.23 -1.07 19.33
C VAL A 335 3.66 -0.81 20.77
N ILE A 336 2.72 -0.53 21.68
CA ILE A 336 3.02 -0.31 23.11
C ILE A 336 3.66 -1.55 23.75
N GLY A 337 3.15 -2.75 23.43
CA GLY A 337 3.69 -4.00 23.97
C GLY A 337 5.12 -4.31 23.50
N VAL A 338 5.47 -3.90 22.28
CA VAL A 338 6.77 -4.16 21.69
C VAL A 338 7.91 -3.41 22.40
N PHE A 339 7.66 -2.22 22.94
CA PHE A 339 8.72 -1.40 23.56
C PHE A 339 9.45 -2.11 24.69
N ASN A 340 8.75 -2.88 25.51
CA ASN A 340 9.35 -3.60 26.64
C ASN A 340 10.26 -4.75 26.17
N HIS A 341 10.10 -5.22 24.94
CA HIS A 341 10.88 -6.32 24.38
C HIS A 341 12.00 -5.84 23.45
N LEU A 342 11.95 -4.58 23.00
CA LEU A 342 12.93 -4.03 22.06
C LEU A 342 14.36 -4.08 22.62
N PRO A 343 14.67 -3.63 23.84
CA PRO A 343 16.06 -3.64 24.33
C PRO A 343 16.72 -5.02 24.30
N TYR A 344 15.95 -6.07 24.55
CA TYR A 344 16.44 -7.45 24.62
C TYR A 344 16.54 -8.12 23.26
N LYS A 345 15.58 -7.86 22.35
CA LYS A 345 15.48 -8.56 21.05
C LYS A 345 16.04 -7.78 19.88
N TYR A 346 16.40 -6.50 20.06
CA TYR A 346 16.75 -5.62 18.94
C TYR A 346 17.92 -6.13 18.09
N LYS A 347 18.95 -6.74 18.70
CA LYS A 347 20.12 -7.27 17.96
C LYS A 347 19.73 -8.35 16.96
N ASP A 348 18.78 -9.21 17.33
CA ASP A 348 18.33 -10.36 16.54
C ASP A 348 17.36 -9.97 15.40
N LEU A 349 16.90 -8.71 15.36
CA LEU A 349 15.99 -8.25 14.33
C LEU A 349 16.68 -8.09 12.97
N ASN A 350 15.94 -8.41 11.91
CA ASN A 350 16.35 -8.14 10.53
C ASN A 350 16.57 -6.63 10.31
N SER A 351 17.61 -6.27 9.55
CA SER A 351 17.94 -4.90 9.13
C SER A 351 16.75 -4.09 8.63
N VAL A 352 15.86 -4.68 7.82
CA VAL A 352 14.67 -3.98 7.31
C VAL A 352 13.74 -3.53 8.46
N ILE A 353 13.62 -4.36 9.50
CA ILE A 353 12.78 -4.10 10.66
C ILE A 353 13.41 -3.02 11.54
N LYS A 354 14.73 -3.11 11.78
CA LYS A 354 15.51 -2.10 12.51
C LYS A 354 15.30 -0.70 11.91
N ILE A 355 15.35 -0.60 10.57
CA ILE A 355 15.08 0.65 9.84
C ILE A 355 13.65 1.16 10.09
N LYS A 356 12.64 0.29 9.92
CA LYS A 356 11.22 0.63 10.12
C LYS A 356 10.96 1.12 11.54
N LEU A 357 11.50 0.45 12.56
CA LEU A 357 11.34 0.82 13.97
C LEU A 357 11.94 2.19 14.28
N ILE A 358 13.17 2.44 13.83
CA ILE A 358 13.83 3.73 14.04
C ILE A 358 13.06 4.88 13.38
N ASN A 359 12.53 4.67 12.16
CA ASN A 359 11.71 5.67 11.47
C ASN A 359 10.36 5.91 12.16
N LEU A 360 9.80 4.87 12.77
CA LEU A 360 8.54 4.97 13.49
C LEU A 360 8.69 5.75 14.79
N LEU A 361 9.82 5.63 15.49
CA LEU A 361 10.00 6.10 16.87
C LEU A 361 10.78 7.40 17.02
N PHE A 362 11.72 7.65 16.12
CA PHE A 362 12.64 8.78 16.24
C PHE A 362 12.50 9.72 15.05
N LEU A 363 12.42 11.02 15.34
CA LEU A 363 12.33 12.09 14.35
C LEU A 363 13.73 12.44 13.84
N ASN A 364 14.59 12.92 14.75
CA ASN A 364 15.94 13.35 14.46
C ASN A 364 16.95 12.35 15.01
N ARG A 365 17.94 12.04 14.18
CA ARG A 365 18.95 11.01 14.44
C ARG A 365 20.30 11.60 14.09
N GLU A 366 20.94 12.14 15.10
CA GLU A 366 22.20 12.88 14.94
C GLU A 366 23.30 12.16 15.70
N LEU A 367 24.47 12.07 15.09
CA LEU A 367 25.67 11.57 15.72
C LEU A 367 26.61 12.74 16.01
N LYS A 368 26.88 12.96 17.31
CA LYS A 368 27.75 14.01 17.81
C LYS A 368 29.05 13.43 18.35
N GLY A 369 30.17 13.64 17.65
CA GLY A 369 31.36 12.82 17.86
C GLY A 369 31.03 11.33 17.76
N GLN A 370 31.18 10.57 18.85
CA GLN A 370 30.79 9.14 18.91
C GLN A 370 29.47 8.86 19.65
N LYS A 371 28.72 9.90 20.02
CA LYS A 371 27.46 9.78 20.78
C LYS A 371 26.25 9.97 19.89
N LEU A 372 25.34 8.99 19.91
CA LEU A 372 24.08 9.03 19.18
C LEU A 372 23.03 9.80 19.97
N HIS A 373 22.51 10.86 19.36
CA HIS A 373 21.38 11.64 19.84
C HIS A 373 20.14 11.26 19.02
N LEU A 374 19.23 10.54 19.68
CA LEU A 374 17.92 10.21 19.14
C LEU A 374 16.88 11.10 19.82
N GLN A 375 16.14 11.87 19.02
CA GLN A 375 14.97 12.60 19.50
C GLN A 375 13.73 11.75 19.24
N ALA A 376 13.09 11.30 20.31
CA ALA A 376 11.85 10.56 20.19
C ALA A 376 10.71 11.50 19.81
N ILE A 377 9.61 10.89 19.39
CA ILE A 377 8.39 11.63 19.08
C ILE A 377 7.83 12.20 20.38
N PRO A 378 7.28 13.43 20.36
CA PRO A 378 6.73 14.07 21.55
C PRO A 378 5.77 13.15 22.33
N THR A 379 4.95 12.38 21.62
CA THR A 379 3.98 11.46 22.22
C THR A 379 4.64 10.32 23.00
N PHE A 380 5.74 9.75 22.50
CA PHE A 380 6.50 8.74 23.24
C PHE A 380 7.27 9.34 24.41
N GLU A 381 7.72 10.59 24.31
CA GLU A 381 8.30 11.31 25.45
C GLU A 381 7.28 11.58 26.55
N LYS A 382 6.06 12.02 26.19
CA LYS A 382 4.94 12.18 27.14
C LYS A 382 4.58 10.86 27.82
N LEU A 383 4.50 9.76 27.07
CA LEU A 383 4.24 8.42 27.61
C LEU A 383 5.32 7.96 28.59
N ARG A 384 6.59 8.17 28.23
CA ARG A 384 7.73 7.88 29.12
C ARG A 384 7.63 8.67 30.42
N ASN A 385 7.34 9.97 30.33
CA ASN A 385 7.23 10.85 31.49
C ASN A 385 6.05 10.44 32.40
N ALA A 386 4.91 10.06 31.82
CA ALA A 386 3.76 9.52 32.57
C ALA A 386 4.10 8.21 33.30
N ASN A 387 4.84 7.31 32.65
CA ASN A 387 5.33 6.06 33.26
C ASN A 387 6.26 6.35 34.46
N TYR A 388 7.21 7.28 34.32
CA TYR A 388 8.11 7.67 35.43
C TYR A 388 7.36 8.30 36.60
N LEU A 389 6.37 9.15 36.34
CA LEU A 389 5.54 9.76 37.39
C LEU A 389 4.80 8.71 38.22
N LEU A 390 4.24 7.69 37.56
CA LEU A 390 3.54 6.60 38.25
C LEU A 390 4.49 5.76 39.10
N GLN A 391 5.67 5.42 38.57
CA GLN A 391 6.70 4.71 39.33
C GLN A 391 7.18 5.53 40.54
N GLY A 392 7.41 6.83 40.36
CA GLY A 392 7.81 7.76 41.43
C GLY A 392 6.75 7.86 42.53
N ARG A 393 5.47 8.00 42.17
CA ARG A 393 4.35 8.06 43.12
C ARG A 393 4.22 6.76 43.92
N LYS A 394 4.44 5.61 43.29
CA LYS A 394 4.41 4.30 43.96
C LYS A 394 5.54 4.13 44.98
N LEU A 395 6.75 4.55 44.65
CA LEU A 395 7.89 4.51 45.56
C LEU A 395 7.65 5.35 46.83
N LEU A 396 6.90 6.44 46.71
CA LEU A 396 6.54 7.30 47.84
C LEU A 396 5.45 6.67 48.70
N LEU A 397 4.37 6.16 48.09
CA LEU A 397 3.29 5.45 48.78
C LEU A 397 3.81 4.21 49.54
N ASN A 398 4.71 3.45 48.93
CA ASN A 398 5.32 2.28 49.58
C ASN A 398 6.22 2.67 50.77
N ARG A 399 6.87 3.84 50.73
CA ARG A 399 7.69 4.35 51.83
C ARG A 399 6.85 4.91 52.98
N GLU A 400 5.74 5.58 52.67
CA GLU A 400 4.76 6.03 53.65
C GLU A 400 4.14 4.83 54.39
N GLN A 401 3.79 3.76 53.67
CA GLN A 401 3.30 2.50 54.28
C GLN A 401 4.35 1.79 55.14
N GLN A 402 5.64 2.01 54.90
CA GLN A 402 6.75 1.47 55.69
C GLN A 402 7.17 2.39 56.86
N GLY A 403 6.42 3.48 57.12
CA GLY A 403 6.71 4.42 58.21
C GLY A 403 7.98 5.26 58.01
N GLN A 404 8.52 5.31 56.78
CA GLN A 404 9.67 6.14 56.44
C GLN A 404 9.20 7.54 56.02
N LYS A 405 9.96 8.58 56.40
CA LYS A 405 9.62 9.97 56.02
C LYS A 405 9.50 10.09 54.50
N PRO A 406 8.39 10.67 53.97
CA PRO A 406 8.27 10.92 52.54
C PRO A 406 9.39 11.85 52.07
N LEU A 407 9.86 11.63 50.84
CA LEU A 407 10.85 12.48 50.16
C LEU A 407 10.19 13.79 49.71
N GLU A 408 9.68 14.57 50.67
CA GLU A 408 8.99 15.86 50.45
C GLU A 408 9.86 16.87 49.68
N LYS A 409 11.19 16.70 49.71
CA LYS A 409 12.13 17.53 48.95
C LYS A 409 12.37 17.09 47.50
N ALA A 410 12.01 15.86 47.11
CA ALA A 410 12.25 15.36 45.75
C ALA A 410 11.03 15.53 44.81
N LEU A 411 9.81 15.53 45.36
CA LEU A 411 8.57 15.76 44.60
C LEU A 411 8.59 17.07 43.82
N PRO A 412 8.94 18.22 44.44
CA PRO A 412 8.94 19.50 43.75
C PRO A 412 10.05 19.61 42.71
N ILE A 413 11.12 18.81 42.82
CA ILE A 413 12.24 18.81 41.86
C ILE A 413 11.85 18.02 40.61
N MET A 414 11.25 16.83 40.76
CA MET A 414 10.71 16.07 39.63
C MET A 414 9.54 16.80 38.97
N GLU A 415 8.63 17.40 39.75
CA GLU A 415 7.53 18.21 39.21
C GLU A 415 8.06 19.49 38.51
N ARG A 416 9.08 20.18 39.05
CA ARG A 416 9.67 21.36 38.39
C ARG A 416 10.46 21.03 37.12
N GLU A 417 11.18 19.91 37.07
CA GLU A 417 11.86 19.46 35.84
C GLU A 417 10.88 18.97 34.77
N LEU A 418 9.71 18.47 35.16
CA LEU A 418 8.61 18.12 34.24
C LEU A 418 7.82 19.34 33.75
N ILE A 419 7.65 20.37 34.60
CA ILE A 419 6.99 21.64 34.25
C ILE A 419 7.89 22.49 33.33
N SER A 420 9.22 22.39 33.43
CA SER A 420 10.13 23.15 32.55
C SER A 420 10.24 22.58 31.13
N MET A 421 9.78 21.34 30.90
CA MET A 421 9.86 20.67 29.59
C MET A 421 8.51 20.53 28.87
N ASN A 422 7.38 20.92 29.48
CA ASN A 422 6.07 20.90 28.83
C ASN A 422 5.22 22.15 29.19
N CYS A 423 4.77 22.82 28.12
CA CYS A 423 3.78 23.92 28.03
C CYS A 423 4.33 25.37 28.00
N PRO A 424 4.16 26.09 26.85
CA PRO A 424 4.33 27.55 26.76
C PRO A 424 3.29 28.35 27.57
N ASN A 425 2.23 27.70 28.06
CA ASN A 425 1.14 28.34 28.79
C ASN A 425 0.94 27.59 30.12
N GLY A 426 1.31 28.23 31.24
CA GLY A 426 1.38 27.65 32.58
C GLY A 426 0.07 27.12 33.18
N GLY A 427 -0.41 25.97 32.71
CA GLY A 427 -1.42 25.13 33.35
C GLY A 427 -0.78 23.95 34.06
N ARG A 428 -1.20 23.69 35.31
CA ARG A 428 -0.60 22.73 36.26
C ARG A 428 -1.10 21.28 36.14
N ASP A 429 -1.77 20.93 35.04
CA ASP A 429 -2.41 19.62 34.90
C ASP A 429 -1.81 18.83 33.73
N LEU A 430 -1.29 17.64 34.02
CA LEU A 430 -0.98 16.65 32.99
C LEU A 430 -2.28 16.35 32.22
N PRO A 431 -2.29 16.31 30.87
CA PRO A 431 -3.48 15.93 30.12
C PRO A 431 -3.96 14.54 30.58
N PRO A 432 -5.28 14.27 30.59
CA PRO A 432 -5.81 12.94 30.90
C PRO A 432 -5.08 11.89 30.07
N LEU A 433 -4.69 10.77 30.67
CA LEU A 433 -3.96 9.68 29.98
C LEU A 433 -4.66 9.23 28.70
N GLU A 434 -5.98 9.32 28.65
CA GLU A 434 -6.80 9.06 27.47
C GLU A 434 -6.45 9.97 26.28
N VAL A 435 -6.21 11.26 26.51
CA VAL A 435 -5.77 12.22 25.48
C VAL A 435 -4.39 11.85 24.93
N LEU A 436 -3.48 11.34 25.76
CA LEU A 436 -2.17 10.87 25.31
C LEU A 436 -2.28 9.65 24.38
N PHE A 437 -3.21 8.72 24.66
CA PHE A 437 -3.43 7.56 23.79
C PHE A 437 -4.14 7.93 22.49
N GLU A 438 -5.00 8.96 22.50
CA GLU A 438 -5.57 9.52 21.26
C GLU A 438 -4.51 10.22 20.41
N GLU A 439 -3.63 11.04 21.02
CA GLU A 439 -2.49 11.64 20.32
C GLU A 439 -1.58 10.55 19.72
N LEU A 440 -1.31 9.47 20.46
CA LEU A 440 -0.51 8.33 19.99
C LEU A 440 -1.17 7.66 18.79
N TYR A 441 -2.49 7.47 18.85
CA TYR A 441 -3.25 6.91 17.74
C TYR A 441 -3.15 7.79 16.48
N GLN A 442 -3.29 9.11 16.60
CA GLN A 442 -3.18 10.02 15.46
C GLN A 442 -1.76 10.03 14.87
N ASP A 443 -0.73 10.02 15.71
CA ASP A 443 0.66 9.95 15.26
C ASP A 443 0.96 8.65 14.52
N ILE A 444 0.49 7.50 15.04
CA ILE A 444 0.63 6.20 14.37
C ILE A 444 -0.13 6.20 13.04
N ARG A 445 -1.33 6.80 12.99
CA ARG A 445 -2.13 6.95 11.77
C ARG A 445 -1.39 7.76 10.70
N LEU A 446 -0.84 8.93 11.06
CA LEU A 446 -0.08 9.79 10.14
C LEU A 446 1.21 9.10 9.65
N ARG A 447 1.89 8.36 10.52
CA ARG A 447 3.12 7.65 10.14
C ARG A 447 2.83 6.42 9.30
N ARG A 448 1.69 5.76 9.52
CA ARG A 448 1.25 4.65 8.67
C ARG A 448 1.13 5.08 7.21
N THR A 449 0.54 6.25 6.95
CA THR A 449 0.40 6.79 5.60
C THR A 449 1.74 7.25 5.02
N LEU A 450 2.57 7.95 5.81
CA LEU A 450 3.88 8.46 5.36
C LEU A 450 4.89 7.37 5.03
N TYR A 451 4.93 6.29 5.84
CA TYR A 451 5.90 5.20 5.66
C TYR A 451 5.33 3.97 4.95
N LYS A 452 4.13 4.08 4.34
CA LYS A 452 3.42 2.99 3.65
C LYS A 452 3.44 1.68 4.46
N LEU A 453 3.10 1.76 5.76
CA LEU A 453 3.14 0.64 6.72
C LEU A 453 2.01 -0.39 6.51
N ASP A 454 1.55 -0.61 5.29
CA ASP A 454 0.42 -1.52 4.95
C ASP A 454 0.77 -3.01 5.03
N GLN A 455 1.96 -3.35 5.53
CA GLN A 455 2.43 -4.71 5.74
C GLN A 455 2.63 -5.03 7.23
N TYR A 456 1.73 -4.61 8.11
CA TYR A 456 1.77 -4.99 9.53
C TYR A 456 1.40 -6.47 9.81
N ARG A 457 1.00 -7.25 8.78
CA ARG A 457 1.07 -8.73 8.88
C ARG A 457 2.49 -9.20 9.20
N GLU A 458 3.51 -8.49 8.73
CA GLU A 458 4.92 -8.81 8.99
C GLU A 458 5.27 -8.58 10.47
N LEU A 459 4.88 -7.44 11.07
CA LEU A 459 5.19 -7.18 12.48
C LEU A 459 4.53 -8.20 13.43
N LYS A 460 3.28 -8.60 13.15
CA LYS A 460 2.58 -9.64 13.93
C LYS A 460 3.18 -11.04 13.75
N GLN A 461 3.53 -11.43 12.52
CA GLN A 461 4.21 -12.71 12.26
C GLN A 461 5.64 -12.75 12.85
N MET A 462 6.30 -11.60 12.97
CA MET A 462 7.72 -11.53 13.36
C MET A 462 7.96 -11.49 14.88
N PHE A 463 7.02 -11.02 15.70
CA PHE A 463 7.09 -11.19 17.16
C PHE A 463 6.62 -12.58 17.65
N CYS A 464 6.06 -13.41 16.74
CA CYS A 464 5.59 -14.78 17.01
C CYS A 464 6.49 -15.87 16.38
N ALA A 465 7.74 -15.59 16.00
CA ALA A 465 8.63 -16.63 15.49
C ALA A 465 9.00 -17.63 16.60
N PRO A 466 8.98 -18.95 16.33
CA PRO A 466 9.19 -19.99 17.33
C PRO A 466 10.65 -19.99 17.78
N THR A 467 10.90 -19.71 19.05
CA THR A 467 12.19 -20.01 19.68
C THR A 467 12.21 -21.51 20.01
N ASP A 468 13.27 -22.22 19.62
CA ASP A 468 13.54 -23.66 19.85
C ASP A 468 13.60 -24.10 21.33
N THR A 469 13.10 -23.30 22.26
CA THR A 469 12.93 -23.68 23.65
C THR A 469 11.44 -23.85 23.92
N LYS A 470 11.07 -25.09 24.29
CA LYS A 470 9.74 -25.47 24.76
C LYS A 470 9.31 -24.57 25.93
N LYS A 471 8.67 -23.44 25.63
CA LYS A 471 7.75 -22.67 26.46
C LYS A 471 7.08 -21.65 25.55
N GLU A 472 5.93 -22.03 25.03
CA GLU A 472 5.01 -21.12 24.34
C GLU A 472 4.66 -19.97 25.28
N VAL A 473 5.19 -18.78 24.99
CA VAL A 473 4.59 -17.53 25.45
C VAL A 473 4.06 -16.84 24.21
N CYS A 474 2.92 -17.34 23.73
CA CYS A 474 2.06 -16.56 22.87
C CYS A 474 1.59 -15.35 23.68
N LEU A 475 1.95 -14.15 23.22
CA LEU A 475 1.39 -12.90 23.73
C LEU A 475 -0.12 -12.89 23.45
N THR A 476 -0.92 -13.36 24.40
CA THR A 476 -2.38 -13.20 24.45
C THR A 476 -2.77 -11.80 24.90
#